data_AF-A0A437QLH3-F1
#
_entry.id   AF-A0A437QLH3-F1
#
_cell.length_a   1.000
_cell.length_b   1.000
_cell.length_c   1.000
_cell.angle_alpha   90.00
_cell.angle_beta   90.00
_cell.angle_gamma   90.00
#
_symmetry.space_group_name_H-M   'P 1'
#
loop_
_entity.id
_entity.type
_entity.pdbx_description
1 polymer ?
#
loop_
_entity_poly.entity_id
_entity_poly.type
_entity_poly.pdbx_seq_one_letter_code
_entity_poly.pdbx_strand_id
1 'polypeptide(L)'
;MQEHQRLQKIRDLGFRLQELQLINRRAECSYALLALNYLFGVYQIAKPQGLSLNDTLQLLADAVMVRHQLPHRRLNADSVLDFFCQRYQVAAPYLVHPSYRRQARPALLQQTI
;
A
#
# COMPACT_ATOMS: atom_id res chain seq x y z
N MET A 1 -10.54 3.70 7.94
CA MET A 1 -9.31 3.41 8.72
C MET A 1 -8.63 4.70 9.16
N GLN A 2 -7.73 4.66 10.16
CA GLN A 2 -6.88 5.82 10.47
C GLN A 2 -5.83 6.04 9.36
N GLU A 3 -5.39 7.28 9.15
CA GLU A 3 -4.45 7.64 8.08
C GLU A 3 -3.13 6.84 8.15
N HIS A 4 -2.62 6.61 9.37
CA HIS A 4 -1.41 5.82 9.57
C HIS A 4 -1.56 4.37 9.05
N GLN A 5 -2.74 3.77 9.18
CA GLN A 5 -3.02 2.40 8.73
C GLN A 5 -3.06 2.33 7.21
N ARG A 6 -3.62 3.36 6.56
CA ARG A 6 -3.64 3.48 5.10
C ARG A 6 -2.23 3.58 4.54
N LEU A 7 -1.40 4.44 5.13
CA LEU A 7 0.00 4.59 4.73
C LEU A 7 0.80 3.29 4.91
N GLN A 8 0.54 2.55 5.99
CA GLN A 8 1.16 1.24 6.21
C GLN A 8 0.76 0.24 5.13
N LYS A 9 -0.55 0.12 4.81
CA LYS A 9 -1.02 -0.72 3.69
C LYS A 9 -0.37 -0.35 2.36
N ILE A 10 -0.28 0.94 2.04
CA ILE A 10 0.34 1.41 0.79
C ILE A 10 1.84 1.03 0.75
N ARG A 11 2.52 1.11 1.89
CA ARG A 11 3.92 0.67 2.02
C ARG A 11 4.06 -0.82 1.79
N ASP A 12 3.22 -1.65 2.42
CA ASP A 12 3.23 -3.11 2.26
C ASP A 12 2.94 -3.50 0.80
N LEU A 13 2.05 -2.75 0.15
CA LEU A 13 1.78 -2.89 -1.27
C LEU A 13 3.01 -2.57 -2.12
N GLY A 14 3.73 -1.50 -1.78
CA GLY A 14 5.02 -1.18 -2.42
C GLY A 14 6.05 -2.29 -2.27
N PHE A 15 6.16 -2.90 -1.08
CA PHE A 15 7.03 -4.06 -0.91
C PHE A 15 6.65 -5.21 -1.84
N ARG A 16 5.37 -5.59 -1.89
CA ARG A 16 4.92 -6.65 -2.80
C ARG A 16 5.16 -6.32 -4.26
N LEU A 17 4.90 -5.08 -4.68
CA LEU A 17 5.19 -4.67 -6.06
C LEU A 17 6.67 -4.78 -6.39
N GLN A 18 7.57 -4.51 -5.43
CA GLN A 18 9.00 -4.73 -5.61
C GLN A 18 9.34 -6.22 -5.69
N GLU A 19 8.77 -7.06 -4.82
CA GLU A 19 8.97 -8.52 -4.85
C GLU A 19 8.51 -9.12 -6.20
N LEU A 20 7.40 -8.61 -6.74
CA LEU A 20 6.89 -8.96 -8.06
C LEU A 20 7.69 -8.35 -9.23
N GLN A 21 8.77 -7.60 -8.93
CA GLN A 21 9.61 -6.90 -9.91
C GLN A 21 8.83 -5.89 -10.79
N LEU A 22 7.67 -5.42 -10.30
CA LEU A 22 6.82 -4.43 -10.99
C LEU A 22 7.33 -2.99 -10.77
N ILE A 23 8.04 -2.78 -9.67
CA ILE A 23 8.73 -1.52 -9.37
C ILE A 23 10.20 -1.77 -9.05
N ASN A 24 11.06 -0.91 -9.58
CA ASN A 24 12.47 -0.90 -9.23
C ASN A 24 12.71 0.16 -8.16
N ARG A 25 13.20 -0.27 -6.99
CA ARG A 25 13.59 0.65 -5.93
C ARG A 25 14.86 1.38 -6.33
N ARG A 26 14.72 2.64 -6.73
CA ARG A 26 15.83 3.61 -6.70
C ARG A 26 16.01 4.06 -5.25
N ALA A 27 17.25 4.12 -4.78
CA ALA A 27 17.65 4.14 -3.37
C ALA A 27 16.98 5.22 -2.49
N GLU A 28 16.40 6.26 -3.10
CA GLU A 28 15.90 7.46 -2.40
C GLU A 28 14.38 7.55 -2.27
N CYS A 29 13.61 6.67 -2.93
CA CYS A 29 12.15 6.73 -2.89
C CYS A 29 11.55 5.81 -1.83
N SER A 30 10.53 6.29 -1.11
CA SER A 30 9.77 5.47 -0.18
C SER A 30 8.91 4.46 -0.93
N TYR A 31 8.73 3.26 -0.35
CA TYR A 31 7.87 2.22 -0.91
C TYR A 31 6.45 2.69 -1.17
N ALA A 32 5.91 3.53 -0.27
CA ALA A 32 4.56 4.05 -0.45
C ALA A 32 4.46 4.97 -1.67
N LEU A 33 5.46 5.83 -1.86
CA LEU A 33 5.53 6.72 -3.02
C LEU A 33 5.70 5.94 -4.33
N LEU A 34 6.56 4.90 -4.34
CA LEU A 34 6.74 4.06 -5.52
C LEU A 34 5.46 3.28 -5.86
N ALA A 35 4.77 2.74 -4.84
CA ALA A 35 3.51 2.04 -5.01
C ALA A 35 2.45 2.94 -5.64
N LEU A 36 2.26 4.14 -5.10
CA LEU A 36 1.33 5.11 -5.66
C LEU A 36 1.72 5.45 -7.10
N ASN A 37 2.97 5.86 -7.36
CA ASN A 37 3.42 6.19 -8.71
C ASN A 37 3.15 5.05 -9.72
N TYR A 38 3.39 3.81 -9.33
CA TYR A 38 3.09 2.65 -10.16
C TYR A 38 1.58 2.51 -10.41
N LEU A 39 0.75 2.58 -9.38
CA LEU A 39 -0.70 2.51 -9.51
C LEU A 39 -1.24 3.63 -10.41
N PHE A 40 -0.82 4.88 -10.18
CA PHE A 40 -1.17 6.01 -11.03
C PHE A 40 -0.75 5.78 -12.49
N GLY A 41 0.45 5.24 -12.73
CA GLY A 41 0.92 4.88 -14.07
C GLY A 41 0.10 3.78 -14.73
N VAL A 42 -0.25 2.71 -13.99
CA VAL A 42 -1.08 1.60 -14.48
C VAL A 42 -2.44 2.09 -14.94
N TYR A 43 -3.07 3.00 -14.19
CA TYR A 43 -4.39 3.57 -14.50
C TYR A 43 -4.33 4.86 -15.35
N GLN A 44 -3.14 5.26 -15.81
CA GLN A 44 -2.92 6.48 -16.62
C GLN A 44 -3.50 7.75 -15.98
N ILE A 45 -3.48 7.84 -14.65
CA ILE A 45 -3.98 9.00 -13.92
C ILE A 45 -2.83 10.01 -13.77
N ALA A 46 -3.10 11.28 -14.01
CA ALA A 46 -2.15 12.36 -13.74
C ALA A 46 -1.77 12.36 -12.25
N LYS A 47 -0.48 12.52 -11.95
CA LYS A 47 -0.02 12.52 -10.54
C LYS A 47 -0.68 13.67 -9.79
N PRO A 48 -1.51 13.39 -8.78
CA PRO A 48 -2.14 14.45 -8.01
C PRO A 48 -1.08 15.16 -7.19
N GLN A 49 -0.93 16.46 -7.42
CA GLN A 49 -0.05 17.33 -6.65
C GLN A 49 -0.89 18.16 -5.68
N GLY A 50 -0.51 18.18 -4.40
CA GLY A 50 -1.18 19.00 -3.38
C GLY A 50 -2.53 18.47 -2.87
N LEU A 51 -2.97 17.27 -3.29
CA LEU A 51 -4.19 16.65 -2.76
C LEU A 51 -3.93 15.85 -1.48
N SER A 52 -4.96 15.73 -0.65
CA SER A 52 -4.90 14.85 0.51
C SER A 52 -4.74 13.39 0.08
N LEU A 53 -4.23 12.54 0.98
CA LEU A 53 -4.13 11.10 0.72
C LEU A 53 -5.51 10.50 0.39
N ASN A 54 -6.56 10.99 1.06
CA ASN A 54 -7.92 10.48 0.87
C ASN A 54 -8.43 10.79 -0.54
N ASP A 55 -8.27 12.04 -1.00
CA ASP A 55 -8.70 12.46 -2.34
C ASP A 55 -7.88 11.76 -3.44
N THR A 56 -6.58 11.59 -3.20
CA THR A 56 -5.66 10.83 -4.06
C THR A 56 -6.13 9.39 -4.25
N LEU A 57 -6.51 8.72 -3.16
CA LEU A 57 -7.04 7.36 -3.21
C LEU A 57 -8.43 7.31 -3.85
N GLN A 58 -9.25 8.34 -3.67
CA GLN A 58 -10.57 8.43 -4.27
C GLN A 58 -10.50 8.58 -5.80
N LEU A 59 -9.52 9.33 -6.32
CA LEU A 59 -9.23 9.40 -7.77
C LEU A 59 -8.81 8.04 -8.33
N LEU A 60 -7.96 7.31 -7.60
CA LEU A 60 -7.60 5.93 -7.95
C LEU A 60 -8.82 5.01 -7.95
N ALA A 61 -9.72 5.16 -6.97
CA ALA A 61 -10.93 4.38 -6.86
C ALA A 61 -11.86 4.60 -8.07
N ASP A 62 -12.05 5.85 -8.48
CA ASP A 62 -12.84 6.20 -9.66
C ASP A 62 -12.26 5.62 -10.95
N ALA A 63 -10.94 5.77 -11.16
CA ALA A 63 -10.26 5.20 -12.31
C ALA A 63 -10.33 3.65 -12.36
N VAL A 64 -10.25 3.00 -11.19
CA VAL A 64 -10.46 1.55 -11.07
C VAL A 64 -11.88 1.17 -11.48
N MET A 65 -12.89 1.92 -11.03
CA MET A 65 -14.29 1.68 -11.39
C MET A 65 -14.53 1.81 -12.90
N VAL A 66 -13.99 2.86 -13.52
CA VAL A 66 -14.11 3.09 -14.98
C VAL A 66 -13.46 1.94 -15.75
N ARG A 67 -12.24 1.54 -15.35
CA ARG A 67 -11.49 0.49 -16.06
C ARG A 67 -12.10 -0.89 -15.92
N HIS A 68 -12.63 -1.21 -14.75
CA HIS A 68 -13.20 -2.53 -14.46
C HIS A 68 -14.73 -2.60 -14.64
N GLN A 69 -15.36 -1.52 -15.11
CA GLN A 69 -16.81 -1.41 -15.32
C GLN A 69 -17.63 -1.90 -14.12
N LEU A 70 -17.23 -1.50 -12.91
CA LEU A 70 -17.92 -1.90 -11.68
C LEU A 70 -19.25 -1.13 -11.56
N PRO A 71 -20.43 -1.75 -11.80
CA PRO A 71 -21.64 -0.98 -12.06
C PRO A 71 -22.22 -0.30 -10.82
N HIS A 72 -22.01 -0.84 -9.62
CA HIS A 72 -22.85 -0.51 -8.46
C HIS A 72 -22.09 -0.36 -7.13
N ARG A 73 -20.76 -0.23 -7.15
CA ARG A 73 -19.99 -0.11 -5.91
C ARG A 73 -19.04 1.07 -5.97
N ARG A 74 -19.43 2.19 -5.36
CA ARG A 74 -18.50 3.28 -5.07
C ARG A 74 -17.38 2.71 -4.21
N LEU A 75 -16.18 2.65 -4.76
CA LEU A 75 -15.00 2.28 -4.01
C LEU A 75 -14.59 3.49 -3.17
N ASN A 76 -14.57 3.30 -1.85
CA ASN A 76 -13.99 4.29 -0.93
C ASN A 76 -12.47 4.14 -0.91
N ALA A 77 -11.77 5.17 -0.43
CA ALA A 77 -10.30 5.16 -0.27
C ALA A 77 -9.75 3.91 0.46
N ASP A 78 -10.48 3.35 1.43
CA ASP A 78 -10.09 2.11 2.10
C ASP A 78 -10.31 0.87 1.21
N SER A 79 -11.45 0.82 0.52
CA SER A 79 -11.83 -0.32 -0.35
C SER A 79 -10.94 -0.44 -1.58
N VAL A 80 -10.46 0.68 -2.14
CA VAL A 80 -9.51 0.64 -3.27
C VAL A 80 -8.16 0.09 -2.83
N LEU A 81 -7.71 0.39 -1.61
CA LEU A 81 -6.49 -0.21 -1.06
C LEU A 81 -6.67 -1.72 -0.85
N ASP A 82 -7.81 -2.15 -0.30
CA ASP A 82 -8.10 -3.58 -0.15
C ASP A 82 -8.18 -4.31 -1.50
N PHE A 83 -8.76 -3.68 -2.52
CA PHE A 83 -8.77 -4.20 -3.89
C PHE A 83 -7.35 -4.42 -4.42
N PHE A 84 -6.44 -3.45 -4.24
CA PHE A 84 -5.06 -3.62 -4.68
C PHE A 84 -4.29 -4.63 -3.84
N CYS A 85 -4.53 -4.67 -2.52
CA CYS A 85 -3.95 -5.67 -1.64
C CYS A 85 -4.34 -7.09 -2.09
N GLN A 86 -5.61 -7.32 -2.43
CA GLN A 86 -6.07 -8.59 -2.97
C GLN A 86 -5.46 -8.89 -4.35
N ARG A 87 -5.47 -7.90 -5.25
CA ARG A 87 -4.95 -8.05 -6.62
C ARG A 87 -3.48 -8.45 -6.66
N TYR A 88 -2.66 -7.86 -5.78
CA TYR A 88 -1.22 -8.13 -5.70
C TYR A 88 -0.84 -9.12 -4.60
N GLN A 89 -1.82 -9.80 -4.00
CA GLN A 89 -1.62 -10.80 -2.94
C GLN A 89 -0.73 -10.25 -1.80
N VAL A 90 -0.96 -9.00 -1.42
CA VAL A 90 -0.39 -8.40 -0.22
C VAL A 90 -0.97 -9.19 0.95
N ALA A 91 -0.11 -10.04 1.51
CA ALA A 91 -0.53 -11.02 2.48
C ALA A 91 -1.27 -10.31 3.62
N ALA A 92 -2.47 -10.78 3.90
CA ALA A 92 -3.30 -10.27 4.96
C ALA A 92 -2.51 -10.20 6.29
N PRO A 93 -2.90 -9.31 7.22
CA PRO A 93 -2.09 -8.90 8.40
C PRO A 93 -1.64 -10.02 9.36
N TYR A 94 -1.99 -11.27 9.12
CA TYR A 94 -1.50 -12.43 9.86
C TYR A 94 -0.21 -13.05 9.30
N LEU A 95 0.22 -12.69 8.09
CA LEU A 95 1.51 -13.12 7.56
C LEU A 95 2.54 -12.03 7.81
N VAL A 96 3.14 -12.11 8.99
CA VAL A 96 4.31 -11.35 9.42
C VAL A 96 5.36 -11.41 8.30
N HIS A 97 5.52 -10.31 7.56
CA HIS A 97 6.55 -10.22 6.53
C HIS A 97 7.91 -10.35 7.25
N PRO A 98 8.77 -11.32 6.91
CA PRO A 98 10.02 -11.59 7.64
C PRO A 98 10.98 -10.39 7.64
N SER A 99 10.80 -9.46 6.70
CA SER A 99 11.56 -8.20 6.60
C SER A 99 11.13 -7.13 7.61
N TYR A 100 9.95 -7.27 8.24
CA TYR A 100 9.45 -6.37 9.30
C TYR A 100 9.78 -6.88 10.71
N ARG A 101 10.78 -7.75 10.85
CA ARG A 101 11.42 -8.00 12.14
C ARG A 101 12.38 -6.84 12.43
N ARG A 102 11.84 -5.63 12.66
CA ARG A 102 12.57 -4.67 13.50
C ARG A 102 12.90 -5.43 14.77
N GLN A 103 14.19 -5.48 15.08
CA GLN A 103 14.75 -6.06 16.28
C GLN A 103 13.97 -5.54 17.49
N ALA A 104 12.94 -6.27 17.91
CA ALA A 104 12.49 -6.25 19.30
C ALA A 104 13.66 -6.91 20.04
N ARG A 105 14.62 -6.07 20.43
CA ARG A 105 15.73 -6.42 21.30
C ARG A 105 15.10 -7.18 22.47
N PRO A 106 15.43 -8.47 22.69
CA PRO A 106 14.91 -9.16 23.86
C PRO A 106 15.43 -8.38 25.06
N ALA A 107 14.52 -7.84 25.86
CA ALA A 107 14.83 -7.37 27.18
C ALA A 107 15.29 -8.59 27.96
N LEU A 108 16.61 -8.81 28.01
CA LEU A 108 17.26 -9.60 29.04
C LEU A 108 16.94 -8.92 30.37
N LEU A 109 15.83 -9.31 30.99
CA LEU A 109 15.70 -9.20 32.43
C LEU A 109 15.95 -10.58 33.00
N GLN A 110 17.22 -10.77 33.33
CA GLN A 110 17.68 -11.69 34.36
C GLN A 110 16.77 -11.55 35.58
N GLN A 111 16.14 -12.64 36.00
CA GLN A 111 15.84 -12.83 37.41
C GLN A 111 16.51 -14.14 37.81
N THR A 112 17.73 -13.95 38.31
CA THR A 112 18.46 -14.84 39.19
C THR A 112 17.60 -15.20 40.40
N ILE A 113 17.54 -16.51 40.66
CA ILE A 113 17.48 -17.25 41.94
C ILE A 113 16.80 -16.54 43.11
#